data_AF-A0A7N2LVZ2-F1
#
_entry.id   AF-A0A7N2LVZ2-F1
#
_cell.length_a   1.000
_cell.length_b   1.000
_cell.length_c   1.000
_cell.angle_alpha   90.00
_cell.angle_beta   90.00
_cell.angle_gamma   90.00
#
_symmetry.space_group_name_H-M   'P 1'
#
loop_
_entity.id
_entity.type
_entity.pdbx_description
1 polymer ?
#
loop_
_entity_poly.entity_id
_entity_poly.type
_entity_poly.pdbx_seq_one_letter_code
_entity_poly.pdbx_strand_id
1 'polypeptide(L)'
;MLPLCRLIYMPLYGRREKALKVTLEHIHYEDQNSRYLCIGAAEKVLCLLACWVEDPNSEAYMFHLARLKDYFRIAEDGLKIQGISSQTWITSFAVQAIVSSGFNEEYRHSLLKST
;
A
#
# COMPACT_ATOMS: atom_id res chain seq x y z
N MET A 1 6.76 20.86 -26.88
CA MET A 1 7.78 19.91 -26.36
C MET A 1 7.30 18.46 -26.25
N LEU A 2 6.13 18.09 -26.83
CA LEU A 2 5.56 16.74 -26.80
C LEU A 2 5.69 15.88 -28.09
N PRO A 3 6.06 16.39 -29.30
CA PRO A 3 6.10 15.51 -30.48
C PRO A 3 7.42 14.72 -30.65
N LEU A 4 8.55 15.19 -30.11
CA LEU A 4 9.85 14.52 -30.31
C LEU A 4 10.01 13.21 -29.53
N CYS A 5 9.33 13.03 -28.40
CA CYS A 5 9.41 11.78 -27.62
C CYS A 5 8.65 10.61 -28.27
N ARG A 6 7.76 10.86 -29.25
CA ARG A 6 7.02 9.79 -29.94
C ARG A 6 7.83 9.06 -31.01
N LEU A 7 8.88 9.69 -31.55
CA LEU A 7 9.60 9.14 -32.73
C LEU A 7 10.87 8.36 -32.38
N ILE A 8 11.41 8.52 -31.16
CA ILE A 8 12.72 7.93 -30.79
C ILE A 8 12.57 6.72 -29.83
N TYR A 9 11.43 6.57 -29.14
CA TYR A 9 11.23 5.51 -28.15
C TYR A 9 10.08 4.57 -28.53
N MET A 10 10.46 3.32 -28.84
CA MET A 10 9.68 2.08 -28.85
C MET A 10 9.08 1.55 -30.18
N PRO A 11 9.71 0.50 -30.77
CA PRO A 11 9.15 -0.34 -31.83
C PRO A 11 7.90 -1.16 -31.42
N LEU A 12 7.36 -0.94 -30.22
CA LEU A 12 6.33 -1.76 -29.58
C LEU A 12 5.04 -0.99 -29.29
N TYR A 13 4.77 0.12 -29.98
CA TYR A 13 3.66 1.03 -29.69
C TYR A 13 2.31 0.31 -29.45
N GLY A 14 1.93 -0.64 -30.32
CA GLY A 14 0.69 -1.42 -30.14
C GLY A 14 0.73 -2.46 -29.00
N ARG A 15 1.90 -2.99 -28.63
CA ARG A 15 2.04 -3.89 -27.47
C ARG A 15 2.04 -3.12 -26.15
N ARG A 16 2.57 -1.89 -26.17
CA ARG A 16 2.58 -1.00 -25.01
C ARG A 16 1.17 -0.64 -24.57
N GLU A 17 0.29 -0.27 -25.50
CA GLU A 17 -1.11 0.05 -25.19
C GLU A 17 -1.83 -1.15 -24.53
N LYS A 18 -1.69 -2.34 -25.12
CA LYS A 18 -2.25 -3.57 -24.54
C LYS A 18 -1.69 -3.88 -23.16
N ALA A 19 -0.38 -3.73 -22.96
CA ALA A 19 0.25 -3.95 -21.66
C ALA A 19 -0.25 -2.95 -20.61
N LEU A 20 -0.34 -1.66 -20.95
CA LEU A 20 -0.84 -0.63 -20.04
C LEU A 20 -2.29 -0.88 -19.62
N LYS A 21 -3.14 -1.33 -20.55
CA LYS A 21 -4.53 -1.69 -20.23
C LYS A 21 -4.59 -2.81 -19.19
N VAL A 22 -3.84 -3.90 -19.40
CA VAL A 22 -3.79 -5.04 -18.45
C VAL A 22 -3.18 -4.60 -17.11
N THR A 23 -2.15 -3.76 -17.11
CA THR A 23 -1.57 -3.21 -15.88
C THR A 23 -2.61 -2.40 -15.10
N LEU A 24 -3.38 -1.52 -15.75
CA LEU A 24 -4.44 -0.76 -15.08
C LEU A 24 -5.54 -1.68 -14.54
N GLU A 25 -5.94 -2.71 -15.28
CA GLU A 25 -6.89 -3.72 -14.78
C GLU A 25 -6.40 -4.40 -13.49
N HIS A 26 -5.10 -4.73 -13.40
CA HIS A 26 -4.51 -5.29 -12.17
C HIS A 26 -4.42 -4.28 -11.03
N ILE A 27 -4.09 -3.02 -11.32
CA ILE A 27 -4.06 -1.95 -10.32
C ILE A 27 -5.46 -1.77 -9.71
N HIS A 28 -6.48 -1.60 -10.56
CA HIS A 28 -7.86 -1.46 -10.10
C HIS A 28 -8.35 -2.66 -9.29
N TYR A 29 -7.94 -3.87 -9.66
CA TYR A 29 -8.24 -5.08 -8.89
C TYR A 29 -7.58 -5.07 -7.51
N GLU A 30 -6.29 -4.74 -7.46
CA GLU A 30 -5.54 -4.61 -6.20
C GLU A 30 -6.19 -3.57 -5.28
N ASP A 31 -6.49 -2.39 -5.84
CA ASP A 31 -7.09 -1.27 -5.12
C ASP A 31 -8.42 -1.65 -4.47
N GLN A 32 -9.31 -2.29 -5.23
CA GLN A 32 -10.60 -2.71 -4.70
C GLN A 32 -10.43 -3.80 -3.62
N ASN A 33 -9.53 -4.76 -3.85
CA ASN A 33 -9.27 -5.85 -2.92
C ASN A 33 -8.67 -5.37 -1.59
N SER A 34 -7.71 -4.44 -1.66
CA SER A 34 -7.00 -3.89 -0.49
C SER A 34 -7.72 -2.71 0.17
N ARG A 35 -8.83 -2.26 -0.42
CA ARG A 35 -9.51 -0.99 -0.06
C ARG A 35 -8.54 0.19 -0.14
N TYR A 36 -7.83 0.28 -1.26
CA TYR A 36 -6.89 1.33 -1.65
C TYR A 36 -5.70 1.48 -0.70
N LEU A 37 -5.41 0.43 0.09
CA LEU A 37 -4.27 0.41 1.00
C LEU A 37 -3.00 -0.02 0.27
N CYS A 38 -3.07 -0.99 -0.63
CA CYS A 38 -1.92 -1.66 -1.24
C CYS A 38 -1.08 -2.47 -0.25
N ILE A 39 -0.15 -3.29 -0.77
CA ILE A 39 0.69 -4.16 0.08
C ILE A 39 1.69 -3.36 0.91
N GLY A 40 2.13 -2.21 0.38
CA GLY A 40 3.20 -1.41 0.95
C GLY A 40 3.29 -0.03 0.32
N ALA A 41 4.05 0.85 0.96
CA ALA A 41 4.11 2.26 0.62
C ALA A 41 4.61 2.53 -0.81
N ALA A 42 5.53 1.71 -1.33
CA ALA A 42 6.06 1.87 -2.68
C ALA A 42 4.98 1.59 -3.74
N GLU A 43 4.31 0.43 -3.66
CA GLU A 43 3.17 0.11 -4.52
C GLU A 43 2.07 1.15 -4.36
N LYS A 44 1.74 1.52 -3.11
CA LYS A 44 0.73 2.52 -2.79
C LYS A 44 0.90 3.83 -3.56
N VAL A 45 2.12 4.37 -3.60
CA VAL A 45 2.39 5.63 -4.31
C VAL A 45 2.30 5.44 -5.82
N LEU A 46 2.73 4.29 -6.35
CA LEU A 46 2.66 3.99 -7.78
C LEU A 46 1.22 3.80 -8.27
N CYS A 47 0.39 3.04 -7.55
CA CYS A 47 -1.03 2.86 -7.87
C CYS A 47 -1.78 4.19 -7.78
N LEU A 48 -1.54 4.98 -6.73
CA LEU A 48 -2.11 6.33 -6.60
C LEU A 48 -1.77 7.21 -7.81
N LEU A 49 -0.50 7.24 -8.23
CA LEU A 49 -0.06 8.02 -9.38
C LEU A 49 -0.68 7.49 -10.69
N ALA A 50 -0.83 6.17 -10.84
CA ALA A 50 -1.47 5.57 -11.99
C ALA A 50 -2.94 6.01 -12.11
N CYS A 51 -3.71 5.93 -11.03
CA CYS A 51 -5.10 6.40 -10.99
C CYS A 51 -5.21 7.91 -11.22
N TRP A 52 -4.26 8.70 -10.72
CA TRP A 52 -4.22 10.15 -10.97
C TRP A 52 -3.93 10.50 -12.42
N VAL A 53 -3.01 9.77 -13.08
CA VAL A 53 -2.70 9.94 -14.50
C VAL A 53 -3.85 9.48 -15.38
N GLU A 54 -4.59 8.44 -14.98
CA GLU A 54 -5.77 7.94 -15.69
C GLU A 54 -6.95 8.94 -15.61
N ASP A 55 -7.35 9.35 -14.40
CA ASP A 55 -8.32 10.42 -14.18
C ASP A 55 -8.13 11.08 -12.80
N PRO A 56 -7.69 12.36 -12.76
CA PRO A 56 -7.44 13.06 -11.50
C PRO A 56 -8.72 13.42 -10.73
N ASN A 57 -9.91 13.24 -11.29
CA ASN A 57 -11.19 13.46 -10.62
C ASN A 57 -11.89 12.15 -10.22
N SER A 58 -11.24 10.99 -10.43
CA SER A 58 -11.82 9.69 -10.13
C SER A 58 -12.00 9.44 -8.63
N GLU A 59 -13.02 8.65 -8.29
CA GLU A 59 -13.20 8.16 -6.91
C GLU A 59 -12.01 7.34 -6.43
N ALA A 60 -11.40 6.54 -7.32
CA ALA A 60 -10.21 5.74 -7.02
C ALA A 60 -9.04 6.61 -6.52
N TYR A 61 -8.77 7.72 -7.21
CA TYR A 61 -7.76 8.68 -6.76
C TYR A 61 -8.11 9.29 -5.40
N MET A 62 -9.37 9.69 -5.19
CA MET A 62 -9.83 10.25 -3.92
C MET A 62 -9.74 9.24 -2.76
N PHE A 63 -10.10 7.98 -3.00
CA PHE A 63 -9.95 6.91 -2.00
C PHE A 63 -8.48 6.64 -1.70
N HIS A 64 -7.60 6.66 -2.70
CA HIS A 64 -6.18 6.54 -2.45
C HIS A 64 -5.62 7.66 -1.57
N LEU A 65 -6.01 8.91 -1.80
CA LEU A 65 -5.62 10.04 -0.95
C LEU A 65 -6.07 9.85 0.50
N ALA A 66 -7.31 9.37 0.69
CA ALA A 66 -7.86 9.13 2.03
C ALA A 66 -7.06 8.09 2.85
N ARG A 67 -6.36 7.17 2.18
CA ARG A 67 -5.56 6.09 2.78
C ARG A 67 -4.08 6.44 2.97
N LEU A 68 -3.57 7.56 2.44
CA LEU A 68 -2.15 7.93 2.57
C LEU A 68 -1.69 8.04 4.03
N LYS A 69 -2.55 8.57 4.90
CA LYS A 69 -2.26 8.73 6.33
C LYS A 69 -1.98 7.41 7.05
N ASP A 70 -2.46 6.28 6.54
CA ASP A 70 -2.26 4.97 7.16
C ASP A 70 -0.79 4.55 7.13
N TYR A 71 -0.02 5.11 6.19
CA TYR A 71 1.42 4.91 6.06
C TYR A 71 2.26 5.89 6.88
N PHE A 72 1.66 6.94 7.45
CA PHE A 72 2.41 7.90 8.25
C PHE A 72 2.60 7.41 9.68
N ARG A 73 3.85 7.52 10.16
CA ARG A 73 4.25 7.20 11.52
C ARG A 73 5.11 8.32 12.07
N ILE A 74 4.79 8.77 13.27
CA ILE A 74 5.65 9.71 14.01
C ILE A 74 6.64 8.87 14.81
N ALA A 75 7.93 9.14 14.62
CA ALA A 75 9.04 8.56 15.37
C ALA A 75 9.81 9.67 16.11
N GLU A 76 10.80 9.29 16.91
CA GLU A 76 11.64 10.21 17.69
C GLU A 76 12.35 11.27 16.81
N ASP A 77 12.64 10.91 15.57
CA ASP A 77 13.27 11.77 14.56
C ASP A 77 12.28 12.38 13.55
N GLY A 78 10.98 12.33 13.86
CA GLY A 78 9.92 13.02 13.10
C GLY A 78 9.01 12.09 12.29
N LEU A 79 8.36 12.67 11.28
CA LEU A 79 7.37 11.97 10.45
C LEU A 79 8.05 11.06 9.42
N LYS A 80 7.67 9.78 9.43
CA LYS A 80 8.17 8.74 8.53
C LYS A 80 7.05 8.05 7.78
N ILE A 81 7.41 7.42 6.67
CA ILE A 81 6.54 6.51 5.93
C ILE A 81 6.88 5.07 6.37
N GLN A 82 5.89 4.37 6.89
CA GLN A 82 5.94 2.94 7.18
C GLN A 82 6.03 2.16 5.86
N GLY A 83 6.90 1.16 5.76
CA GLY A 83 7.01 0.37 4.53
C GLY A 83 5.80 -0.54 4.30
N ILE A 84 5.56 -1.45 5.24
CA ILE A 84 4.49 -2.45 5.22
C ILE A 84 3.85 -2.52 6.61
N SER A 85 2.56 -2.89 6.67
CA SER A 85 1.86 -3.18 7.92
C SER A 85 2.49 -4.38 8.64
N SER A 86 2.87 -4.19 9.90
CA SER A 86 3.52 -5.23 10.73
C SER A 86 2.72 -5.57 11.99
N GLN A 87 1.54 -4.99 12.19
CA GLN A 87 0.77 -5.13 13.44
C GLN A 87 0.53 -6.61 13.80
N THR A 88 -0.02 -7.39 12.87
CA THR A 88 -0.31 -8.82 13.10
C THR A 88 0.95 -9.61 13.39
N TRP A 89 2.04 -9.34 12.66
CA TRP A 89 3.33 -9.98 12.86
C TRP A 89 3.85 -9.70 14.27
N ILE A 90 3.96 -8.42 14.66
CA ILE A 90 4.44 -8.00 15.99
C ILE A 90 3.57 -8.57 17.10
N THR A 91 2.24 -8.47 16.98
CA THR A 91 1.31 -9.01 17.98
C THR A 91 1.47 -10.52 18.15
N SER A 92 1.59 -11.26 17.04
CA SER A 92 1.77 -12.72 17.09
C SER A 92 3.04 -13.13 17.83
N PHE A 93 4.17 -12.43 17.62
CA PHE A 93 5.41 -12.71 18.35
C PHE A 93 5.34 -12.27 19.81
N ALA A 94 4.70 -11.13 20.10
CA ALA A 94 4.51 -10.67 21.46
C ALA A 94 3.69 -11.68 22.28
N VAL A 95 2.58 -12.18 21.72
CA VAL A 95 1.75 -13.21 22.35
C VAL A 95 2.57 -14.49 22.61
N GLN A 96 3.29 -14.98 21.60
CA GLN A 96 4.15 -16.16 21.75
C GLN A 96 5.22 -15.98 22.84
N ALA A 97 5.84 -14.80 22.91
CA ALA A 97 6.85 -14.50 23.92
C ALA A 97 6.25 -14.45 25.34
N ILE A 98 5.10 -13.79 25.53
CA ILE A 98 4.41 -13.71 26.82
C ILE A 98 4.01 -15.10 27.32
N VAL A 99 3.42 -15.92 26.44
CA VAL A 99 2.98 -17.28 26.80
C VAL A 99 4.16 -18.16 27.17
N SER A 100 5.24 -18.10 26.39
CA SER A 100 6.44 -18.93 26.60
C SER A 100 7.25 -18.54 27.84
N SER A 101 7.15 -17.29 28.28
CA SER A 101 7.85 -16.78 29.47
C SER A 101 7.05 -16.95 30.77
N GLY A 102 5.82 -17.48 30.69
CA GLY A 102 5.00 -17.77 31.87
C GLY A 102 4.26 -16.56 32.45
N PHE A 103 4.31 -15.38 31.81
CA PHE A 103 3.64 -14.15 32.28
C PHE A 103 2.15 -14.06 31.90
N ASN A 104 1.48 -15.20 31.75
CA ASN A 104 0.09 -15.26 31.28
C ASN A 104 -0.88 -14.52 32.20
N GLU A 105 -0.76 -14.71 33.51
CA GLU A 105 -1.64 -14.08 34.49
C GLU A 105 -1.41 -12.56 34.57
N GLU A 106 -0.13 -12.14 34.50
CA GLU A 106 0.24 -10.72 34.53
C GLU A 106 -0.30 -9.96 33.30
N TYR A 107 -0.22 -10.56 32.11
CA TYR A 107 -0.69 -9.95 30.87
C TYR A 107 -2.07 -10.45 30.40
N ARG A 108 -2.85 -11.10 31.27
CA ARG A 108 -4.13 -11.74 30.91
C ARG A 108 -5.06 -10.82 30.13
N HIS A 109 -5.22 -9.58 30.59
CA HIS A 109 -6.09 -8.60 29.93
C HIS A 109 -5.58 -8.18 28.54
N SER A 110 -4.26 -8.06 28.36
CA SER A 110 -3.66 -7.76 27.04
C SER A 110 -3.82 -8.93 26.08
N LEU A 111 -3.64 -10.16 26.57
CA LEU A 111 -3.83 -11.39 25.78
C LEU A 111 -5.27 -11.56 25.29
N LEU A 112 -6.25 -11.23 26.14
CA LEU A 112 -7.67 -11.26 25.75
C LEU A 112 -8.02 -10.22 24.67
N LYS A 113 -7.26 -9.14 24.55
CA LYS A 113 -7.45 -8.12 23.49
C LYS A 113 -6.71 -8.45 22.20
N SER A 114 -5.75 -9.36 22.24
CA SER A 114 -4.94 -9.76 21.07
C SER A 114 -5.55 -10.92 20.28
N THR A 115 -6.68 -11.48 20.74
CA THR A 115 -7.40 -12.60 20.12
C THR A 115 -8.71 -12.08 19.54
#